data_AF-A0A8S4S8U1-F1
#
_entry.id   AF-A0A8S4S8U1-F1
#
_cell.length_a   1.000
_cell.length_b   1.000
_cell.length_c   1.000
_cell.angle_alpha   90.00
_cell.angle_beta   90.00
_cell.angle_gamma   90.00
#
_symmetry.space_group_name_H-M   'P 1'
#
loop_
_entity.id
_entity.type
_entity.pdbx_description
1 polymer ?
#
loop_
_entity_poly.entity_id
_entity_poly.type
_entity_poly.pdbx_seq_one_letter_code
_entity_poly.pdbx_strand_id
1 'polypeptide(L)'
;FVKEKLTPEIHTETQLLFLCHLVGPYLQRFNSDVSRAVMEITKTLYELLAHIDKIQPHLQYIDPVCDLLYHIKYMFVGDTMKSEVEGVIRKLRPALQMRLRFITHLNVEQINTA
;
A
#
# COMPACT_ATOMS: atom_id res chain seq x y z
N PHE A 1 -6.28 -9.22 13.90
CA PHE A 1 -7.26 -8.11 13.92
C PHE A 1 -7.35 -7.37 12.58
N VAL A 2 -6.35 -6.58 12.15
CA VAL A 2 -6.43 -5.80 10.89
C VAL A 2 -6.89 -6.66 9.70
N LYS A 3 -6.12 -7.71 9.38
CA LYS A 3 -6.39 -8.64 8.27
C LYS A 3 -7.74 -9.36 8.34
N GLU A 4 -8.14 -9.80 9.55
CA GLU A 4 -9.28 -10.71 9.74
C GLU A 4 -10.60 -10.00 10.04
N LYS A 5 -10.54 -8.77 10.58
CA LYS A 5 -11.71 -8.04 11.08
C LYS A 5 -11.90 -6.70 10.40
N LEU A 6 -10.82 -5.96 10.08
CA LEU A 6 -10.94 -4.65 9.45
C LEU A 6 -10.93 -4.73 7.92
N THR A 7 -10.04 -5.52 7.33
CA THR A 7 -9.93 -5.67 5.88
C THR A 7 -11.25 -6.00 5.18
N PRO A 8 -12.13 -6.90 5.71
CA PRO A 8 -13.42 -7.19 5.08
C PRO A 8 -14.40 -6.01 5.03
N GLU A 9 -14.23 -5.00 5.88
CA GLU A 9 -15.14 -3.85 6.03
C GLU A 9 -14.66 -2.62 5.26
N ILE A 10 -13.47 -2.68 4.64
CA ILE A 10 -12.84 -1.56 3.94
C ILE A 10 -13.17 -1.66 2.44
N HIS A 11 -14.07 -0.79 1.99
CA HIS A 11 -14.55 -0.73 0.61
C HIS A 11 -14.38 0.64 -0.05
N THR A 12 -13.94 1.65 0.72
CA THR A 12 -13.78 3.04 0.27
C THR A 12 -12.42 3.59 0.63
N GLU A 13 -11.96 4.58 -0.14
CA GLU A 13 -10.72 5.31 0.11
C GLU A 13 -10.66 5.89 1.53
N THR A 14 -11.73 6.50 2.03
CA THR A 14 -11.76 7.09 3.39
C THR A 14 -11.57 6.04 4.48
N GLN A 15 -12.09 4.83 4.30
CA GLN A 15 -11.88 3.73 5.26
C GLN A 15 -10.43 3.23 5.22
N LEU A 16 -9.80 3.18 4.05
CA LEU A 16 -8.35 2.90 3.95
C LEU A 16 -7.53 3.99 4.63
N LEU A 17 -7.87 5.27 4.42
CA LEU A 17 -7.20 6.39 5.12
C LEU A 17 -7.34 6.27 6.64
N PHE A 18 -8.52 5.91 7.13
CA PHE A 18 -8.73 5.65 8.55
C PHE A 18 -7.83 4.52 9.06
N LEU A 19 -7.72 3.41 8.33
CA LEU A 19 -6.79 2.33 8.67
C LEU A 19 -5.34 2.83 8.70
N CYS A 20 -4.92 3.62 7.70
CA CYS A 20 -3.59 4.23 7.64
C CYS A 20 -3.30 5.07 8.89
N HIS A 21 -4.25 5.91 9.31
CA HIS A 21 -4.13 6.70 10.55
C HIS A 21 -4.12 5.85 11.82
N LEU A 22 -4.82 4.72 11.81
CA LEU A 22 -4.87 3.79 12.93
C LEU A 22 -3.53 3.05 13.11
N VAL A 23 -2.94 2.54 12.02
CA VAL A 23 -1.71 1.71 12.09
C VAL A 23 -0.42 2.54 12.05
N GLY A 24 -0.44 3.69 11.38
CA GLY A 24 0.73 4.55 11.14
C GLY A 24 1.56 4.84 12.40
N PRO A 25 0.95 5.34 13.49
CA PRO A 25 1.67 5.64 14.74
C PRO A 25 2.35 4.44 15.41
N TYR A 26 1.95 3.21 15.06
CA TYR A 26 2.43 1.98 15.69
C TYR A 26 3.41 1.20 14.81
N LEU A 27 3.72 1.66 13.59
CA LEU A 27 4.59 0.96 12.65
C LEU A 27 5.97 0.63 13.23
N GLN A 28 6.58 1.56 13.99
CA GLN A 28 7.85 1.31 14.67
C GLN A 28 7.76 0.14 15.65
N ARG A 29 6.68 0.07 16.43
CA ARG A 29 6.46 -1.04 17.39
C ARG A 29 6.21 -2.35 16.67
N PHE A 30 5.46 -2.33 15.57
CA PHE A 30 5.25 -3.52 14.73
C PHE A 30 6.53 -4.00 14.03
N ASN A 31 7.52 -3.12 13.86
CA ASN A 31 8.82 -3.49 13.32
C ASN A 31 9.75 -4.07 14.41
N SER A 32 9.79 -3.44 15.59
CA SER A 32 10.73 -3.79 16.67
C SER A 32 10.24 -4.92 17.58
N ASP A 33 8.98 -4.90 18.01
CA ASP A 33 8.48 -5.74 19.10
C ASP A 33 7.85 -7.04 18.60
N VAL A 34 7.29 -7.02 17.38
CA VAL A 34 6.58 -8.15 16.78
C VAL A 34 7.18 -8.44 15.42
N SER A 35 8.27 -9.20 15.41
CA SER A 35 8.96 -9.62 14.17
C SER A 35 7.94 -10.06 13.13
N ARG A 36 7.94 -9.40 11.96
CA ARG A 36 7.05 -9.58 10.79
C ARG A 36 5.68 -8.90 10.79
N ALA A 37 5.20 -8.31 11.88
CA ALA A 37 3.88 -7.65 11.85
C ALA A 37 3.82 -6.47 10.88
N VAL A 38 4.90 -5.68 10.79
CA VAL A 38 4.99 -4.57 9.83
C VAL A 38 4.90 -5.04 8.38
N MET A 39 5.43 -6.22 8.04
CA MET A 39 5.36 -6.78 6.69
C MET A 39 3.92 -7.18 6.33
N GLU A 40 3.21 -7.87 7.23
CA GLU A 40 1.81 -8.24 7.02
C GLU A 40 0.90 -7.01 6.89
N ILE A 41 1.13 -5.97 7.71
CA ILE A 41 0.41 -4.70 7.60
C ILE A 41 0.68 -4.05 6.25
N THR A 42 1.96 -3.96 5.85
CA THR A 42 2.37 -3.40 4.56
C THR A 42 1.65 -4.10 3.42
N LYS A 43 1.70 -5.44 3.38
CA LYS A 43 0.99 -6.24 2.38
C LYS A 43 -0.50 -5.96 2.34
N THR A 44 -1.14 -5.92 3.52
CA THR A 44 -2.57 -5.64 3.64
C THR A 44 -2.93 -4.26 3.10
N LEU A 45 -2.10 -3.24 3.33
CA LEU A 45 -2.31 -1.89 2.79
C LEU A 45 -2.26 -1.87 1.25
N TYR A 46 -1.30 -2.57 0.63
CA TYR A 46 -1.23 -2.69 -0.83
C TYR A 46 -2.45 -3.44 -1.41
N GLU A 47 -2.85 -4.54 -0.78
CA GLU A 47 -4.01 -5.33 -1.22
C GLU A 47 -5.32 -4.52 -1.13
N LEU A 48 -5.51 -3.77 -0.04
CA LEU A 48 -6.65 -2.88 0.13
C LEU A 48 -6.64 -1.72 -0.86
N LEU A 49 -5.47 -1.12 -1.12
CA LEU A 49 -5.34 -0.10 -2.16
C LEU A 49 -5.76 -0.66 -3.52
N ALA A 50 -5.30 -1.86 -3.89
CA ALA A 50 -5.70 -2.51 -5.13
C ALA A 50 -7.18 -2.90 -5.18
N HIS A 51 -7.78 -3.25 -4.05
CA HIS A 51 -9.21 -3.51 -3.96
C HIS A 51 -10.02 -2.24 -4.21
N ILE A 52 -9.70 -1.15 -3.51
CA ILE A 52 -10.37 0.14 -3.62
C ILE A 52 -10.17 0.74 -5.02
N ASP A 53 -8.96 0.63 -5.56
CA ASP A 53 -8.60 1.08 -6.91
C ASP A 53 -9.50 0.48 -7.99
N LYS A 54 -9.93 -0.78 -7.82
CA LYS A 54 -10.81 -1.47 -8.78
C LYS A 54 -12.27 -1.06 -8.65
N ILE A 55 -12.72 -0.72 -7.44
CA ILE A 55 -14.13 -0.47 -7.15
C ILE A 55 -14.48 1.00 -7.37
N GLN A 56 -13.58 1.92 -7.00
CA GLN A 56 -13.86 3.34 -7.07
C GLN A 56 -13.39 3.94 -8.39
N PRO A 57 -14.22 4.71 -9.10
CA PRO A 57 -13.83 5.33 -10.37
C PRO A 57 -12.73 6.37 -10.18
N HIS A 58 -12.69 7.05 -9.03
CA HIS A 58 -11.72 8.09 -8.70
C HIS A 58 -11.22 7.92 -7.28
N LEU A 59 -9.96 8.33 -7.06
CA LEU A 59 -9.31 8.40 -5.76
C LEU A 59 -8.82 9.84 -5.56
N GLN A 60 -9.21 10.46 -4.45
CA GLN A 60 -8.94 11.87 -4.14
C GLN A 60 -7.62 12.05 -3.37
N TYR A 61 -7.17 11.02 -2.66
CA TYR A 61 -6.05 11.08 -1.72
C TYR A 61 -4.93 10.11 -2.11
N ILE A 62 -4.71 9.95 -3.42
CA ILE A 62 -3.65 9.10 -3.96
C ILE A 62 -2.28 9.47 -3.38
N ASP A 63 -1.93 10.77 -3.39
CA ASP A 63 -0.61 11.24 -2.98
C ASP A 63 -0.32 10.89 -1.49
N PRO A 64 -1.18 11.23 -0.51
CA PRO A 64 -0.97 10.83 0.89
C PRO A 64 -0.83 9.31 1.10
N VAL A 65 -1.59 8.49 0.37
CA VAL A 65 -1.48 7.02 0.46
C VAL A 65 -0.12 6.56 -0.06
N CYS A 66 0.30 7.06 -1.23
CA CYS A 66 1.61 6.74 -1.79
C CYS A 66 2.77 7.19 -0.89
N ASP A 67 2.68 8.38 -0.31
CA ASP A 67 3.70 8.93 0.60
C ASP A 67 3.87 8.04 1.84
N LEU A 68 2.76 7.54 2.42
CA LEU A 68 2.83 6.59 3.53
C LEU A 68 3.48 5.27 3.10
N LEU A 69 3.15 4.74 1.91
CA LEU A 69 3.75 3.50 1.42
C LEU A 69 5.26 3.66 1.17
N TYR A 70 5.72 4.84 0.72
CA TYR A 70 7.13 5.17 0.63
C TYR A 70 7.80 5.30 1.99
N HIS A 71 7.14 5.98 2.93
CA HIS A 71 7.61 6.04 4.31
C HIS A 71 7.81 4.64 4.88
N ILE A 72 6.84 3.74 4.65
CA ILE A 72 6.95 2.35 5.09
C ILE A 72 8.11 1.61 4.42
N LYS A 73 8.28 1.77 3.10
CA LYS A 73 9.41 1.22 2.34
C LYS A 73 10.73 1.62 2.98
N TYR A 74 10.97 2.92 3.16
CA TYR A 74 12.30 3.39 3.54
C TYR A 74 12.59 3.26 5.04
N MET A 75 11.57 3.35 5.90
CA MET A 75 11.78 3.34 7.35
C MET A 75 11.71 1.94 7.97
N PHE A 76 11.00 0.98 7.37
CA PHE A 76 10.76 -0.31 8.01
C PHE A 76 11.13 -1.51 7.13
N VAL A 77 10.54 -1.64 5.94
CA VAL A 77 10.62 -2.91 5.18
C VAL A 77 11.77 -2.99 4.18
N GLY A 78 12.32 -1.86 3.75
CA GLY A 78 13.35 -1.82 2.69
C GLY A 78 12.88 -2.52 1.42
N ASP A 79 13.78 -3.27 0.79
CA ASP A 79 13.48 -4.05 -0.43
C ASP A 79 12.97 -5.46 -0.16
N THR A 80 12.79 -5.86 1.10
CA THR A 80 12.36 -7.23 1.47
C THR A 80 10.99 -7.59 0.88
N MET A 81 10.10 -6.61 0.77
CA MET A 81 8.74 -6.77 0.26
C MET A 81 8.61 -6.49 -1.24
N LYS A 82 9.70 -6.15 -1.95
CA LYS A 82 9.66 -5.70 -3.35
C LYS A 82 8.91 -6.67 -4.26
N SER A 83 9.26 -7.96 -4.20
CA SER A 83 8.65 -8.99 -5.05
C SER A 83 7.17 -9.20 -4.76
N GLU A 84 6.77 -9.15 -3.48
CA GLU A 84 5.39 -9.32 -3.06
C GLU A 84 4.49 -8.17 -3.51
N VAL A 85 4.98 -6.93 -3.40
CA VAL A 85 4.18 -5.75 -3.75
C VAL A 85 4.17 -5.45 -5.25
N GLU A 86 5.17 -5.92 -6.00
CA GLU A 86 5.26 -5.70 -7.45
C GLU A 86 4.05 -6.25 -8.20
N GLY A 87 3.61 -7.47 -7.87
CA GLY A 87 2.43 -8.06 -8.50
C GLY A 87 1.14 -7.28 -8.21
N VAL A 88 1.09 -6.55 -7.09
CA VAL A 88 -0.04 -5.68 -6.75
C VAL A 88 0.04 -4.36 -7.50
N ILE A 89 1.21 -3.70 -7.47
CA ILE A 89 1.41 -2.39 -8.12
C ILE A 89 1.14 -2.47 -9.61
N ARG A 90 1.58 -3.54 -10.30
CA ARG A 90 1.34 -3.74 -11.74
C ARG A 90 -0.15 -3.83 -12.12
N LYS A 91 -1.04 -4.06 -11.16
CA LYS A 91 -2.50 -4.16 -11.39
C LYS A 91 -3.25 -2.88 -11.04
N LEU A 92 -2.58 -1.87 -10.50
CA LEU A 92 -3.18 -0.59 -10.14
C LEU A 92 -3.40 0.28 -11.39
N ARG A 93 -4.27 1.29 -11.31
CA ARG A 93 -4.41 2.28 -12.39
C ARG A 93 -3.08 3.00 -12.69
N PRO A 94 -2.86 3.51 -13.92
CA PRO A 94 -1.60 4.15 -14.32
C PRO A 94 -1.16 5.30 -13.38
N ALA A 95 -2.11 6.08 -12.86
CA ALA A 95 -1.81 7.18 -11.94
C ALA A 95 -1.14 6.72 -10.62
N LEU A 96 -1.51 5.54 -10.12
CA LEU A 96 -0.91 4.90 -8.94
C LEU A 96 0.42 4.24 -9.30
N GLN A 97 0.49 3.54 -10.43
CA GLN A 97 1.73 2.93 -10.91
C GLN A 97 2.84 3.97 -11.08
N MET A 98 2.52 5.13 -11.67
CA MET A 98 3.47 6.22 -11.86
C MET A 98 3.99 6.75 -10.53
N ARG A 99 3.14 6.88 -9.51
CA ARG A 99 3.55 7.37 -8.19
C ARG A 99 4.40 6.36 -7.45
N LEU A 100 4.03 5.08 -7.50
CA LEU A 100 4.73 3.99 -6.81
C LEU A 100 5.90 3.39 -7.61
N ARG A 101 6.23 3.95 -8.79
CA ARG A 101 7.20 3.36 -9.73
C ARG A 101 8.57 3.05 -9.13
N PHE A 102 9.01 3.84 -8.14
CA PHE A 102 10.32 3.64 -7.50
C PHE A 102 10.32 2.58 -6.39
N ILE A 103 9.15 2.08 -5.99
CA ILE A 103 9.07 0.97 -5.03
C ILE A 103 9.60 -0.31 -5.67
N THR A 104 9.24 -0.54 -6.94
CA THR A 104 9.58 -1.76 -7.68
C THR A 104 10.43 -1.53 -8.93
N HIS A 105 10.75 -0.27 -9.24
CA HIS A 105 11.50 0.15 -10.44
C HIS A 105 10.77 -0.19 -11.75
N LEU A 106 9.48 0.16 -11.83
CA LEU A 106 8.71 0.03 -13.07
C LEU A 106 9.22 0.99 -14.15
N ASN A 107 9.32 0.51 -15.39
CA ASN A 107 9.64 1.36 -16.53
C ASN A 107 8.39 2.16 -16.95
N VAL A 108 8.55 3.46 -17.19
CA VAL A 108 7.45 4.38 -17.57
C VAL A 108 6.76 3.94 -18.86
N GLU A 109 7.51 3.40 -19.81
CA GLU A 109 6.97 2.86 -21.07
C GLU A 109 6.00 1.69 -20.84
N GLN A 110 6.26 0.87 -19.82
CA GLN A 110 5.39 -0.27 -19.47
C GLN A 110 4.08 0.18 -18.84
N ILE A 111 4.07 1.34 -18.16
CA ILE A 111 2.88 1.88 -17.48
C ILE A 111 1.90 2.49 -18.48
N ASN A 112 2.40 3.17 -19.52
CA ASN A 112 1.57 3.84 -20.52
C ASN A 112 0.91 2.87 -21.53
N THR A 113 1.29 1.60 -21.52
CA THR A 113 0.79 0.57 -22.45
C THR A 113 -0.23 -0.38 -21.79
N ALA A 114 -0.51 -0.21 -20.50
CA ALA A 114 -1.43 -1.02 -19.70
C ALA A 114 -2.75 -0.29 -19.42
#